data_AF-A0A355FDZ0-F1
#
_entry.id   AF-A0A355FDZ0-F1
#
_cell.length_a   1.000
_cell.length_b   1.000
_cell.length_c   1.000
_cell.angle_alpha   90.00
_cell.angle_beta   90.00
_cell.angle_gamma   90.00
#
_symmetry.space_group_name_H-M   'P 1'
#
loop_
_entity.id
_entity.type
_entity.pdbx_description
1 polymer ?
#
loop_
_entity_poly.entity_id
_entity_poly.type
_entity_poly.pdbx_seq_one_letter_code
_entity_poly.pdbx_strand_id
1 'polypeptide(L)'
;MKNSDSFKKFLPDLIVIGTFILVSFIYFAPAVMDGRVINQNDSLAAIGQGQEQRDYMSRHDGERSRWNLSMFGGMPTYQMSPTYDSTHPQDLLKKAYSLFLPNYVGLVFIMLLGFYILMRALKASPLLSALGAVIWAFSSYFFILIAAG
;
A
#
# COMPACT_ATOMS: atom_id res chain seq x y z
N MET A 1 10.37 -18.72 35.05
CA MET A 1 10.82 -18.71 33.65
C MET A 1 9.91 -19.64 32.84
N LYS A 2 8.87 -19.11 32.18
CA LYS A 2 7.84 -19.90 31.46
C LYS A 2 7.59 -19.38 30.03
N ASN A 3 8.54 -18.60 29.50
CA ASN A 3 8.37 -17.83 28.25
C ASN A 3 9.03 -18.49 27.02
N SER A 4 9.80 -19.57 27.18
CA SER A 4 10.50 -20.21 26.06
C SER A 4 9.56 -20.97 25.13
N ASP A 5 8.46 -21.55 25.64
CA ASP A 5 7.55 -22.37 24.84
C ASP A 5 6.59 -21.56 23.97
N SER A 6 6.20 -20.36 24.41
CA SER A 6 5.41 -19.44 23.57
C SER A 6 6.25 -18.89 22.42
N PHE A 7 7.53 -18.57 22.66
CA PHE A 7 8.41 -18.01 21.63
C PHE A 7 8.66 -19.00 20.48
N LYS A 8 8.81 -20.29 20.80
CA LYS A 8 8.94 -21.36 19.79
C LYS A 8 7.69 -21.52 18.91
N LYS A 9 6.51 -21.14 19.39
CA LYS A 9 5.25 -21.21 18.63
C LYS A 9 5.09 -20.04 17.64
N PHE A 10 5.62 -18.86 17.97
CA PHE A 10 5.58 -17.68 17.10
C PHE A 10 6.75 -17.62 16.11
N LEU A 11 7.81 -18.36 16.35
CA LEU A 11 8.96 -18.46 15.47
C LEU A 11 8.61 -18.76 13.99
N PRO A 12 7.76 -19.74 13.66
CA PRO A 12 7.38 -19.98 12.26
C PRO A 12 6.65 -18.79 11.63
N ASP A 13 5.78 -18.10 12.37
CA ASP A 13 5.08 -16.92 11.87
C ASP A 13 6.05 -15.77 11.57
N LEU A 14 7.04 -15.54 12.45
CA LEU A 14 8.08 -14.52 12.24
C LEU A 14 8.96 -14.82 11.02
N ILE A 15 9.33 -16.09 10.81
CA ILE A 15 10.10 -16.52 9.64
C ILE A 15 9.32 -16.25 8.35
N VAL A 16 8.01 -16.52 8.35
CA VAL A 16 7.15 -16.25 7.19
C VAL A 16 7.07 -14.76 6.90
N ILE A 17 6.87 -13.92 7.92
CA ILE A 17 6.85 -12.46 7.74
C ILE A 17 8.17 -11.96 7.16
N GLY A 18 9.32 -12.41 7.68
CA GLY A 18 10.63 -12.08 7.12
C GLY A 18 10.79 -12.53 5.68
N THR A 19 10.27 -13.71 5.35
CA THR A 19 10.27 -14.25 3.98
C THR A 19 9.43 -13.39 3.04
N PHE A 20 8.26 -12.91 3.46
CA PHE A 20 7.43 -12.02 2.64
C PHE A 20 8.11 -10.69 2.35
N ILE A 21 8.82 -10.11 3.32
CA ILE A 21 9.63 -8.92 3.08
C ILE A 21 10.67 -9.20 1.99
N LEU A 22 11.42 -10.31 2.11
CA LEU A 22 12.41 -10.70 1.11
C LEU A 22 11.80 -10.93 -0.27
N VAL A 23 10.69 -11.65 -0.37
CA VAL A 23 10.01 -11.94 -1.65
C VAL A 23 9.54 -10.65 -2.32
N SER A 24 8.94 -9.72 -1.57
CA SER A 24 8.53 -8.42 -2.10
C SER A 24 9.71 -7.60 -2.64
N PHE A 25 10.87 -7.63 -1.95
CA PHE A 25 12.08 -6.96 -2.44
C PHE A 25 12.68 -7.65 -3.66
N ILE A 26 12.76 -8.99 -3.66
CA ILE A 26 13.33 -9.76 -4.78
C ILE A 26 12.56 -9.49 -6.07
N TYR A 27 11.22 -9.46 -6.00
CA TYR A 27 10.39 -9.20 -7.18
C TYR A 27 10.67 -7.83 -7.80
N PHE A 28 10.88 -6.80 -6.97
CA PHE A 28 11.18 -5.44 -7.44
C PHE A 28 12.67 -5.07 -7.33
N ALA A 29 13.57 -6.05 -7.20
CA ALA A 29 15.00 -5.83 -7.04
C ALA A 29 15.59 -4.84 -8.05
N PRO A 30 15.37 -4.97 -9.38
CA PRO A 30 15.91 -4.02 -10.34
C PRO A 30 15.36 -2.60 -10.13
N ALA A 31 14.07 -2.46 -9.81
CA ALA A 31 13.46 -1.15 -9.59
C ALA A 31 14.00 -0.48 -8.31
N VAL A 32 14.19 -1.24 -7.23
CA VAL A 32 14.72 -0.74 -5.96
C VAL A 32 16.20 -0.36 -6.10
N MET A 33 17.01 -1.20 -6.75
CA MET A 33 18.44 -0.95 -6.94
C MET A 33 18.71 0.26 -7.83
N ASP A 34 17.92 0.41 -8.90
CA ASP A 34 18.06 1.52 -9.84
C ASP A 34 17.33 2.80 -9.38
N GLY A 35 16.68 2.79 -8.21
CA GLY A 35 15.89 3.92 -7.71
C GLY A 35 14.72 4.31 -8.61
N ARG A 36 14.20 3.37 -9.40
CA ARG A 36 13.14 3.62 -10.38
C ARG A 36 11.77 3.59 -9.71
N VAL A 37 10.91 4.48 -10.18
CA VAL A 37 9.50 4.53 -9.77
C VAL A 37 8.66 3.95 -10.90
N ILE A 38 7.63 3.18 -10.56
CA ILE A 38 6.67 2.65 -11.53
C ILE A 38 5.86 3.82 -12.07
N ASN A 39 5.83 3.97 -13.39
CA ASN A 39 4.99 4.97 -14.02
C ASN A 39 3.53 4.50 -14.03
N GLN A 40 2.75 4.98 -13.07
CA GLN A 40 1.34 4.65 -12.86
C GLN A 40 0.46 5.70 -13.55
N ASN A 41 -0.20 5.31 -14.64
CA ASN A 41 -1.01 6.22 -15.45
C ASN A 41 -2.15 6.85 -14.64
N ASP A 42 -2.79 6.10 -13.75
CA ASP A 42 -3.90 6.59 -12.93
C ASP A 42 -3.39 7.58 -11.87
N SER A 43 -2.21 7.34 -11.30
CA SER A 43 -1.54 8.28 -10.39
C SER A 43 -1.13 9.57 -11.09
N LEU A 44 -0.59 9.49 -12.31
CA LEU A 44 -0.26 10.67 -13.12
C LEU A 44 -1.52 11.47 -13.48
N ALA A 45 -2.58 10.78 -13.89
CA ALA A 45 -3.87 11.40 -14.17
C ALA A 45 -4.42 12.11 -12.92
N ALA A 46 -4.38 11.46 -11.75
CA ALA A 46 -4.81 12.05 -10.49
C ALA A 46 -4.00 13.30 -10.11
N ILE A 47 -2.68 13.29 -10.34
CA ILE A 47 -1.83 14.48 -10.15
C ILE A 47 -2.29 15.62 -11.04
N GLY A 48 -2.56 15.35 -12.32
CA GLY A 48 -3.06 16.35 -13.28
C GLY A 48 -4.43 16.91 -12.88
N GLN A 49 -5.37 16.04 -12.51
CA GLN A 49 -6.71 16.41 -12.05
C GLN A 49 -6.68 17.32 -10.81
N GLY A 50 -5.74 17.09 -9.89
CA GLY A 50 -5.57 17.87 -8.67
C GLY A 50 -4.76 19.17 -8.82
N GLN A 51 -4.23 19.49 -10.01
CA GLN A 51 -3.36 20.66 -10.19
C GLN A 51 -4.07 21.98 -9.87
N GLU A 52 -5.28 22.18 -10.38
CA GLU A 52 -6.07 23.40 -10.11
C GLU A 52 -6.29 23.61 -8.60
N GLN A 53 -6.57 22.53 -7.86
CA GLN A 53 -6.79 22.61 -6.42
C GLN A 53 -5.52 22.98 -5.65
N ARG A 54 -4.38 22.41 -6.03
CA ARG A 54 -3.08 22.75 -5.42
C ARG A 54 -2.72 24.21 -5.69
N ASP A 55 -2.96 24.69 -6.90
CA ASP A 55 -2.72 26.07 -7.28
C ASP A 55 -3.67 27.03 -6.54
N TYR A 56 -4.95 26.67 -6.40
CA TYR A 56 -5.91 27.45 -5.61
C TYR A 56 -5.48 27.54 -4.15
N MET A 57 -5.14 26.41 -3.54
CA MET A 57 -4.70 26.31 -2.14
C MET A 57 -3.45 27.16 -1.88
N SER A 58 -2.50 27.15 -2.82
CA SER A 58 -1.26 27.93 -2.71
C SER A 58 -1.50 29.43 -2.81
N ARG A 59 -2.57 29.87 -3.47
CA ARG A 59 -2.91 31.29 -3.67
C ARG A 59 -3.85 31.86 -2.61
N HIS A 60 -4.54 31.02 -1.84
CA HIS A 60 -5.56 31.41 -0.87
C HIS A 60 -5.23 30.91 0.53
N ASP A 61 -3.97 31.02 0.97
CA ASP A 61 -3.53 30.72 2.34
C ASP A 61 -3.94 29.33 2.87
N GLY A 62 -3.97 28.33 1.99
CA GLY A 62 -4.35 26.96 2.35
C GLY A 62 -5.85 26.67 2.24
N GLU A 63 -6.68 27.62 1.81
CA GLU A 63 -8.10 27.39 1.56
C GLU A 63 -8.32 26.38 0.43
N ARG A 64 -9.31 25.52 0.62
CA ARG A 64 -9.62 24.41 -0.30
C ARG A 64 -10.83 24.76 -1.15
N SER A 65 -10.66 24.70 -2.48
CA SER A 65 -11.82 24.83 -3.36
C SER A 65 -12.73 23.60 -3.28
N ARG A 66 -14.04 23.84 -3.25
CA ARG A 66 -15.09 22.81 -3.28
C ARG A 66 -15.54 22.45 -4.71
N TRP A 67 -15.06 23.21 -5.70
CA TRP A 67 -15.40 23.04 -7.10
C TRP A 67 -14.13 23.15 -7.97
N ASN A 68 -13.95 22.23 -8.92
CA ASN A 68 -12.86 22.23 -9.88
C ASN A 68 -13.43 22.50 -11.27
N LEU A 69 -13.01 23.60 -11.91
CA LEU A 69 -13.53 24.05 -13.21
C LEU A 69 -12.89 23.30 -14.38
N SER A 70 -11.62 22.93 -14.28
CA SER A 70 -10.85 22.27 -15.33
C SER A 70 -11.28 20.83 -15.60
N MET A 71 -12.09 20.25 -14.72
CA MET A 71 -12.58 18.87 -14.87
C MET A 71 -14.02 18.82 -15.38
N PHE A 72 -14.19 18.26 -16.59
CA PHE A 72 -15.49 17.97 -17.20
C PHE A 72 -16.49 19.15 -17.20
N GLY A 73 -15.99 20.40 -17.32
CA GLY A 73 -16.81 21.61 -17.29
C GLY A 73 -17.24 22.06 -15.89
N GLY A 74 -16.69 21.45 -14.84
CA GLY A 74 -17.01 21.73 -13.45
C GLY A 74 -17.37 20.45 -12.70
N MET A 75 -16.63 20.11 -11.65
CA MET A 75 -17.04 19.05 -10.74
C MET A 75 -16.68 19.31 -9.27
N PRO A 76 -17.46 18.76 -8.33
CA PRO A 76 -17.14 18.83 -6.91
C PRO A 76 -15.82 18.15 -6.55
N THR A 77 -15.10 18.71 -5.58
CA THR A 77 -13.75 18.24 -5.21
C THR A 77 -13.72 17.08 -4.21
N TYR A 78 -14.86 16.74 -3.61
CA TYR A 78 -14.94 15.71 -2.56
C TYR A 78 -14.50 14.31 -3.01
N GLN A 79 -14.57 13.98 -4.31
CA GLN A 79 -14.13 12.68 -4.84
C GLN A 79 -12.63 12.62 -5.13
N MET A 80 -11.98 13.77 -5.34
CA MET A 80 -10.58 13.85 -5.75
C MET A 80 -9.63 14.16 -4.60
N SER A 81 -10.07 15.06 -3.71
CA SER A 81 -9.25 15.53 -2.60
C SER A 81 -10.09 15.73 -1.35
N PRO A 82 -10.56 14.63 -0.73
CA PRO A 82 -10.91 14.65 0.67
C PRO A 82 -9.62 14.62 1.50
N THR A 83 -8.71 15.58 1.29
CA THR A 83 -7.58 15.74 2.23
C THR A 83 -8.17 16.45 3.44
N TYR A 84 -8.61 15.67 4.42
CA TYR A 84 -9.04 16.16 5.71
C TYR A 84 -7.86 16.10 6.67
N ASP A 85 -7.75 17.00 7.63
CA ASP A 85 -6.65 16.92 8.61
C ASP A 85 -6.74 15.63 9.44
N SER A 86 -7.94 15.02 9.49
CA SER A 86 -8.22 13.71 10.06
C SER A 86 -7.62 12.52 9.27
N THR A 87 -7.05 12.72 8.08
CA THR A 87 -6.35 11.65 7.34
C THR A 87 -4.90 11.48 7.78
N HIS A 88 -4.29 12.47 8.45
CA HIS A 88 -2.90 12.37 8.92
C HIS A 88 -2.60 11.15 9.80
N PRO A 89 -3.45 10.81 10.82
CA PRO A 89 -3.24 9.61 11.61
C PRO A 89 -3.33 8.33 10.76
N GLN A 90 -4.23 8.32 9.78
CA GLN A 90 -4.42 7.17 8.89
C GLN A 90 -3.19 6.96 7.99
N ASP A 91 -2.61 8.04 7.48
CA ASP A 91 -1.41 7.96 6.65
C ASP A 91 -0.19 7.50 7.45
N LEU A 92 -0.09 7.91 8.72
CA LEU A 92 0.95 7.40 9.62
C LEU A 92 0.76 5.90 9.87
N LEU A 93 -0.47 5.45 10.13
CA LEU A 93 -0.78 4.03 10.33
C LEU A 93 -0.50 3.20 9.08
N LYS A 94 -0.83 3.71 7.89
CA LYS A 94 -0.50 3.05 6.61
C LYS A 94 1.01 2.91 6.43
N LYS A 95 1.79 3.95 6.74
CA LYS A 95 3.26 3.91 6.70
C LYS A 95 3.85 2.91 7.69
N ALA A 96 3.33 2.88 8.91
CA ALA A 96 3.76 1.92 9.92
C ALA A 96 3.43 0.48 9.51
N TYR A 97 2.23 0.25 8.97
CA TYR A 97 1.77 -1.07 8.53
C TYR A 97 2.54 -1.59 7.30
N SER A 98 2.94 -0.70 6.39
CA SER A 98 3.84 -1.02 5.26
C SER A 98 5.31 -1.13 5.66
N LEU A 99 5.65 -1.04 6.95
CA LEU A 99 7.03 -1.07 7.46
C LEU A 99 7.95 -0.01 6.82
N PHE A 100 7.38 1.12 6.38
CA PHE A 100 8.11 2.17 5.66
C PHE A 100 8.82 1.69 4.38
N LEU A 101 8.35 0.57 3.80
CA LEU A 101 8.85 0.05 2.52
C LEU A 101 8.46 1.00 1.37
N PRO A 102 9.21 0.96 0.24
CA PRO A 102 8.79 1.66 -0.98
C PRO A 102 7.36 1.23 -1.37
N ASN A 103 6.55 2.17 -1.86
CA ASN A 103 5.09 1.98 -2.00
C ASN A 103 4.70 0.66 -2.70
N TYR A 104 5.29 0.38 -3.87
CA TYR A 104 5.02 -0.84 -4.63
C TYR A 104 5.48 -2.13 -3.92
N VAL A 105 6.59 -2.08 -3.17
CA VAL A 105 7.07 -3.21 -2.34
C VAL A 105 6.13 -3.43 -1.15
N GLY A 106 5.74 -2.33 -0.51
CA GLY A 106 4.82 -2.32 0.63
C GLY A 106 3.45 -2.90 0.29
N LEU A 107 2.92 -2.61 -0.91
CA LEU A 107 1.65 -3.17 -1.39
C LEU A 107 1.71 -4.71 -1.49
N VAL A 108 2.75 -5.26 -2.13
CA VAL A 108 2.91 -6.73 -2.22
C VAL A 108 3.12 -7.36 -0.85
N PHE A 109 3.90 -6.72 0.03
CA PHE A 109 4.08 -7.19 1.40
C PHE A 109 2.77 -7.22 2.18
N ILE A 110 1.98 -6.14 2.14
CA ILE A 110 0.69 -6.03 2.81
C ILE A 110 -0.28 -7.10 2.30
N MET A 111 -0.29 -7.36 0.99
CA MET A 111 -1.11 -8.40 0.40
C MET A 111 -0.75 -9.80 0.91
N LEU A 112 0.54 -10.15 0.87
CA LEU A 112 1.03 -11.43 1.40
C LEU A 112 0.67 -11.58 2.89
N LEU A 113 0.92 -10.53 3.68
CA LEU A 113 0.63 -10.51 5.10
C LEU A 113 -0.88 -10.62 5.38
N GLY A 114 -1.71 -9.88 4.64
CA GLY A 114 -3.16 -9.87 4.82
C GLY A 114 -3.79 -11.24 4.56
N PHE A 115 -3.41 -11.89 3.46
CA PHE A 115 -3.90 -13.24 3.18
C PHE A 115 -3.36 -14.27 4.16
N TYR A 116 -2.10 -14.11 4.60
CA TYR A 116 -1.53 -14.96 5.63
C TYR A 116 -2.31 -14.87 6.94
N ILE A 117 -2.59 -13.66 7.43
CA ILE A 117 -3.40 -13.43 8.64
C ILE A 117 -4.78 -14.06 8.48
N LEU A 118 -5.42 -13.93 7.32
CA LEU A 118 -6.70 -14.56 7.03
C LEU A 118 -6.61 -16.09 7.17
N MET A 119 -5.63 -16.74 6.55
CA MET A 119 -5.43 -18.19 6.65
C MET A 119 -5.13 -18.64 8.08
N ARG A 120 -4.36 -17.85 8.84
CA ARG A 120 -4.09 -18.11 10.26
C ARG A 120 -5.34 -17.97 11.13
N ALA A 121 -6.22 -17.01 10.83
CA ALA A 121 -7.52 -16.85 11.49
C ALA A 121 -8.44 -18.06 11.21
N LEU A 122 -8.32 -18.69 10.04
CA LEU A 122 -9.00 -19.94 9.68
C LEU A 122 -8.33 -21.20 10.26
N LYS A 123 -7.35 -21.04 11.16
CA LYS A 123 -6.59 -22.12 11.82
C LYS A 123 -5.77 -22.99 10.87
N ALA A 124 -5.40 -22.47 9.69
CA ALA A 124 -4.47 -23.17 8.80
C ALA A 124 -3.05 -23.21 9.39
N SER A 125 -2.27 -24.21 8.99
CA SER A 125 -0.86 -24.32 9.39
C SER A 125 -0.03 -23.14 8.82
N PRO A 126 1.05 -22.71 9.49
CA PRO A 126 1.89 -21.60 9.00
C PRO A 126 2.39 -21.82 7.56
N LEU A 127 2.82 -23.04 7.24
CA LEU A 127 3.32 -23.38 5.90
C LEU A 127 2.23 -23.27 4.83
N LEU A 128 1.04 -23.81 5.08
CA LEU A 128 -0.08 -23.75 4.14
C LEU A 128 -0.55 -22.30 3.95
N SER A 129 -0.57 -21.54 5.04
CA SER A 129 -0.92 -20.11 5.02
C SER A 129 0.09 -19.32 4.18
N ALA A 130 1.39 -19.61 4.32
CA ALA A 130 2.45 -18.95 3.57
C ALA A 130 2.36 -19.26 2.06
N LEU A 131 2.19 -20.54 1.73
CA LEU A 131 2.05 -20.98 0.33
C LEU A 131 0.79 -20.38 -0.31
N GLY A 132 -0.34 -20.40 0.40
CA GLY A 132 -1.59 -19.79 -0.05
C GLY A 132 -1.46 -18.29 -0.29
N ALA A 133 -0.78 -17.57 0.62
CA ALA A 133 -0.52 -16.14 0.46
C ALA A 133 0.28 -15.83 -0.80
N VAL A 134 1.34 -16.61 -1.08
CA VAL A 134 2.14 -16.44 -2.30
C VAL A 134 1.32 -16.67 -3.55
N ILE A 135 0.59 -17.79 -3.65
CA ILE A 135 -0.24 -18.08 -4.83
C ILE A 135 -1.29 -17.00 -5.07
N TRP A 136 -1.94 -16.54 -4.00
CA TRP A 136 -2.98 -15.52 -4.08
C TRP A 136 -2.42 -14.14 -4.47
N ALA A 137 -1.39 -13.68 -3.77
CA ALA A 137 -0.80 -12.37 -4.01
C ALA A 137 -0.16 -12.26 -5.40
N PHE A 138 0.38 -13.38 -5.90
CA PHE A 138 0.97 -13.44 -7.24
C PHE A 138 -0.01 -13.76 -8.37
N SER A 139 -1.32 -13.68 -8.10
CA SER A 139 -2.31 -13.70 -9.18
C SER A 139 -2.21 -12.42 -10.03
N SER A 140 -2.42 -12.55 -11.34
CA SER A 140 -2.12 -11.52 -12.34
C SER A 140 -2.86 -10.19 -12.10
N TYR A 141 -4.07 -10.25 -11.55
CA TYR A 141 -4.93 -9.08 -11.37
C TYR A 141 -4.30 -8.01 -10.47
N PHE A 142 -3.63 -8.41 -9.39
CA PHE A 142 -3.10 -7.44 -8.43
C PHE A 142 -1.92 -6.64 -8.98
N PHE A 143 -1.05 -7.27 -9.76
CA PHE A 143 0.05 -6.55 -10.40
C PHE A 143 -0.42 -5.60 -11.49
N ILE A 144 -1.52 -5.91 -12.17
CA ILE A 144 -2.16 -4.98 -13.12
C ILE A 144 -2.65 -3.73 -12.38
N LEU A 145 -3.27 -3.89 -11.21
CA LEU A 145 -3.70 -2.75 -10.38
C LEU A 145 -2.51 -1.92 -9.87
N ILE A 146 -1.45 -2.57 -9.39
CA ILE A 146 -0.23 -1.87 -8.96
C ILE A 146 0.41 -1.11 -10.13
N ALA A 147 0.38 -1.66 -11.35
CA ALA A 147 0.91 -0.97 -12.52
C ALA A 147 0.02 0.21 -12.98
N ALA A 148 -1.30 0.12 -12.79
CA ALA A 148 -2.23 1.18 -13.15
C ALA A 148 -2.09 2.42 -12.23
N GLY A 149 -2.08 2.21 -10.91
CA GLY A 149 -2.00 3.28 -9.91
C GLY A 149 -3.17 3.31 -8.94
#